data_AF-A0AAF0Y7U1-F1
#
_entry.id   AF-A0AAF0Y7U1-F1
#
_cell.length_a   1.000
_cell.length_b   1.000
_cell.length_c   1.000
_cell.angle_alpha   90.00
_cell.angle_beta   90.00
_cell.angle_gamma   90.00
#
_symmetry.space_group_name_H-M   'P 1'
#
loop_
_entity.id
_entity.type
_entity.pdbx_description
1 polymer ?
#
loop_
_entity_poly.entity_id
_entity_poly.type
_entity_poly.pdbx_seq_one_letter_code
_entity_poly.pdbx_strand_id
1 'polypeptide(L)'
;MPPAATLPGKTIRQQAKAKGSGADRADLKKDVVKPLLMSPLTVGWPNIPNHLQVGVMAALSQLVPSSVADYHTDRARSSRAGKRARRTQKRADEAGAVVAEEAKKATGRGDVAMEDADLAEALQVAGPGTATAEPSVPTRCGPPTPDILTHFVIGLNETIKALEHSIDDLRFRSAILSDLLARKRSAQDDDLPRFLPTAPTDKVEPASPSTPSAPLSMVLVFNGSVSPQALIDPLPMYAATYNTLLRQNEKLAKSVRSRIPEGEKYIGAEGPEIRIVPLGSREAEGSALFGLRRVSVFAIKSSHPALDVLERLLPPSVLQAPRHAITLPYPTTSLKIFGDEPKDAEPKDGESAVPVAAKPKPKPKVQPSEVPTPAIYYAPVHLKGVLTEAPLDANARKQRRLTEVRRKRVETKEKRREAAAKLEQKLRAEFRAEGRTHPKIGRKERIAIKAGERAAKFAAKQEAKEKKAAEASNPQPKEKRAGEPLVQSKAKRAKAEAKAKAVDKARAAATTTAQ
;
A
#
# COMPACT_ATOMS: atom_id res chain seq x y z
N MET A 1 11.67 33.69 -12.50
CA MET A 1 10.52 32.82 -12.83
C MET A 1 9.93 33.28 -14.15
N PRO A 2 9.85 32.43 -15.18
CA PRO A 2 9.14 32.79 -16.40
C PRO A 2 7.65 33.00 -16.08
N PRO A 3 6.98 34.00 -16.69
CA PRO A 3 5.54 34.19 -16.52
C PRO A 3 4.81 32.91 -16.93
N ALA A 4 3.87 32.46 -16.11
CA ALA A 4 3.06 31.27 -16.39
C ALA A 4 2.42 31.42 -17.77
N ALA A 5 2.86 30.59 -18.72
CA ALA A 5 2.28 30.54 -20.06
C ALA A 5 0.77 30.30 -19.93
N THR A 6 -0.01 31.34 -20.17
CA THR A 6 -1.45 31.25 -20.31
C THR A 6 -1.71 30.31 -21.49
N LEU A 7 -2.11 29.08 -21.18
CA LEU A 7 -2.54 28.12 -22.19
C LEU A 7 -3.56 28.82 -23.10
N PRO A 8 -3.45 28.69 -24.45
CA PRO A 8 -4.39 29.27 -25.40
C PRO A 8 -5.74 28.54 -25.34
N GLY A 9 -6.45 28.71 -24.23
CA GLY A 9 -7.82 28.25 -24.07
C GLY A 9 -8.75 29.21 -24.80
N LYS A 10 -9.57 28.69 -25.73
CA LYS A 10 -10.67 29.44 -26.36
C LYS A 10 -11.49 30.11 -25.25
N THR A 11 -11.57 31.44 -25.28
CA THR A 11 -12.29 32.20 -24.26
C THR A 11 -13.74 31.71 -24.16
N ILE A 12 -14.35 31.77 -22.97
CA ILE A 12 -15.74 31.33 -22.73
C ILE A 12 -16.71 31.94 -23.76
N ARG A 13 -16.44 33.17 -24.21
CA ARG A 13 -17.19 33.85 -25.29
C ARG A 13 -17.09 33.13 -26.64
N GLN A 14 -15.92 32.60 -27.00
CA GLN A 14 -15.74 31.83 -28.23
C GLN A 14 -16.43 30.46 -28.15
N GLN A 15 -16.41 29.80 -26.99
CA GLN A 15 -17.13 28.54 -26.80
C GLN A 15 -18.66 28.72 -26.87
N ALA A 16 -19.19 29.83 -26.32
CA ALA A 16 -20.60 30.16 -26.38
C ALA A 16 -21.09 30.49 -27.81
N LYS A 17 -20.25 31.17 -28.61
CA LYS A 17 -20.58 31.43 -30.03
C LYS A 17 -20.55 30.17 -30.89
N ALA A 18 -19.64 29.24 -30.63
CA ALA A 18 -19.47 28.04 -31.45
C ALA A 18 -20.58 26.98 -31.29
N LYS A 19 -21.33 26.98 -30.17
CA LYS A 19 -22.39 25.99 -29.91
C LYS A 19 -23.81 26.43 -30.31
N GLY A 20 -23.96 27.59 -30.95
CA GLY A 20 -25.27 28.13 -31.33
C GLY A 20 -26.06 28.71 -30.15
N SER A 21 -26.93 29.69 -30.42
CA SER A 21 -27.72 30.42 -29.42
C SER A 21 -28.73 29.56 -28.64
N GLY A 22 -28.89 28.29 -29.01
CA GLY A 22 -29.78 27.33 -28.34
C GLY A 22 -29.10 26.33 -27.40
N ALA A 23 -27.78 26.41 -27.19
CA ALA A 23 -27.12 25.52 -26.24
C ALA A 23 -27.50 25.89 -24.80
N ASP A 24 -28.21 24.98 -24.12
CA ASP A 24 -28.61 25.10 -22.72
C ASP A 24 -27.41 25.53 -21.86
N ARG A 25 -27.48 26.74 -21.29
CA ARG A 25 -26.45 27.28 -20.39
C ARG A 25 -26.15 26.35 -19.20
N ALA A 26 -27.11 25.50 -18.84
CA ALA A 26 -26.99 24.48 -17.81
C ALA A 26 -25.89 23.44 -18.08
N ASP A 27 -25.51 23.22 -19.36
CA ASP A 27 -24.50 22.24 -19.78
C ASP A 27 -23.11 22.84 -20.01
N LEU A 28 -23.00 24.17 -19.92
CA LEU A 28 -21.71 24.83 -19.97
C LEU A 28 -20.97 24.65 -18.64
N LYS A 29 -19.73 24.18 -18.72
CA LYS A 29 -18.81 24.07 -17.58
C LYS A 29 -17.70 25.10 -17.75
N LYS A 30 -17.24 25.66 -16.64
CA LYS A 30 -16.07 26.51 -16.57
C LYS A 30 -14.95 25.75 -15.85
N ASP A 31 -13.74 25.86 -16.35
CA ASP A 31 -12.57 25.34 -15.66
C ASP A 31 -12.20 26.31 -14.53
N VAL A 32 -12.11 25.78 -13.32
CA VAL A 32 -11.73 26.50 -12.10
C VAL A 32 -10.46 25.88 -11.58
N VAL A 33 -9.38 26.67 -11.55
CA VAL A 33 -8.12 26.28 -10.90
C VAL A 33 -8.31 26.38 -9.39
N LYS A 34 -8.19 25.26 -8.69
CA LYS A 34 -8.16 25.22 -7.22
C LYS A 34 -6.71 25.11 -6.76
N PRO A 35 -6.22 26.01 -5.90
CA PRO A 35 -4.90 25.86 -5.31
C PRO A 35 -4.92 24.66 -4.36
N LEU A 36 -4.00 23.71 -4.59
CA LEU A 36 -3.71 22.62 -3.69
C LEU A 36 -2.31 22.82 -3.12
N LEU A 37 -2.24 22.84 -1.80
CA LEU A 37 -0.95 22.79 -1.11
C LEU A 37 -0.37 21.39 -1.29
N MET A 38 0.77 21.32 -1.98
CA MET A 38 1.53 20.09 -2.04
C MET A 38 2.49 20.04 -0.85
N SER A 39 2.54 18.88 -0.20
CA SER A 39 3.55 18.63 0.84
C SER A 39 4.94 18.71 0.20
N PRO A 40 5.79 19.68 0.58
CA PRO A 40 7.16 19.75 0.09
C PRO A 40 8.06 18.71 0.79
N LEU A 41 7.49 17.91 1.70
CA LEU A 41 8.20 16.95 2.54
C LEU A 41 8.30 15.56 1.90
N THR A 42 7.71 15.36 0.71
CA THR A 42 7.77 14.10 -0.01
C THR A 42 9.14 13.93 -0.64
N VAL A 43 9.83 12.83 -0.32
CA VAL A 43 11.07 12.46 -0.99
C VAL A 43 10.71 11.99 -2.40
N GLY A 44 11.19 12.71 -3.41
CA GLY A 44 10.97 12.36 -4.82
C GLY A 44 11.73 11.09 -5.21
N TRP A 45 11.23 10.40 -6.24
CA TRP A 45 11.95 9.30 -6.86
C TRP A 45 13.26 9.80 -7.51
N PRO A 46 14.38 9.06 -7.40
CA PRO A 46 15.60 9.43 -8.10
C PRO A 46 15.39 9.33 -9.62
N ASN A 47 15.88 10.32 -10.37
CA ASN A 47 15.79 10.33 -11.82
C ASN A 47 16.96 9.54 -12.41
N ILE A 48 16.72 8.29 -12.80
CA ILE A 48 17.72 7.43 -13.43
C ILE A 48 17.50 7.43 -14.95
N PRO A 49 18.50 7.81 -15.76
CA PRO A 49 18.43 7.73 -17.21
C PRO A 49 18.09 6.33 -17.72
N ASN A 50 17.31 6.25 -18.81
CA ASN A 50 16.85 4.96 -19.35
C ASN A 50 18.00 4.02 -19.74
N HIS A 51 19.14 4.54 -20.21
CA HIS A 51 20.31 3.70 -20.54
C HIS A 51 20.89 3.00 -19.30
N LEU A 52 20.90 3.65 -18.13
CA LEU A 52 21.29 3.00 -16.88
C LEU A 52 20.25 1.97 -16.45
N GLN A 53 18.96 2.23 -16.66
CA GLN A 53 17.91 1.23 -16.40
C GLN A 53 18.11 -0.02 -17.27
N VAL A 54 18.47 0.13 -18.56
CA VAL A 54 18.86 -1.00 -19.43
C VAL A 54 20.09 -1.72 -18.86
N GLY A 55 21.13 -0.97 -18.50
CA GLY A 55 22.37 -1.53 -17.96
C GLY A 55 22.15 -2.33 -16.68
N VAL A 56 21.32 -1.82 -15.77
CA VAL A 56 20.93 -2.54 -14.54
C VAL A 56 20.17 -3.81 -14.89
N MET A 57 19.21 -3.77 -15.82
CA MET A 57 18.49 -4.99 -16.23
C MET A 57 19.40 -6.05 -16.84
N ALA A 58 20.40 -5.64 -17.64
CA ALA A 58 21.40 -6.56 -18.18
C ALA A 58 22.28 -7.14 -17.05
N ALA A 59 22.74 -6.31 -16.11
CA ALA A 59 23.52 -6.77 -14.96
C ALA A 59 22.72 -7.69 -14.03
N LEU A 60 21.41 -7.48 -13.86
CA LEU A 60 20.56 -8.33 -13.05
C LEU A 60 20.53 -9.79 -13.52
N SER A 61 20.71 -10.04 -14.81
CA SER A 61 20.84 -11.42 -15.33
C SER A 61 22.11 -12.14 -14.86
N GLN A 62 23.15 -11.39 -14.48
CA GLN A 62 24.38 -11.93 -13.89
C GLN A 62 24.22 -12.15 -12.38
N LEU A 63 23.44 -11.30 -11.71
CA LEU A 63 23.18 -11.41 -10.27
C LEU A 63 22.16 -12.50 -9.91
N VAL A 64 21.19 -12.75 -10.78
CA VAL A 64 20.13 -13.74 -10.57
C VAL A 64 20.33 -14.91 -11.54
N PRO A 65 20.95 -16.01 -11.10
CA PRO A 65 21.11 -17.18 -11.95
C PRO A 65 19.76 -17.77 -12.37
N SER A 66 19.72 -18.42 -13.54
CA SER A 66 18.51 -19.07 -14.05
C SER A 66 17.93 -20.13 -13.09
N SER A 67 18.76 -20.74 -12.24
CA SER A 67 18.34 -21.70 -11.22
C SER A 67 17.35 -21.12 -10.20
N VAL A 68 17.35 -19.79 -9.98
CA VAL A 68 16.38 -19.12 -9.11
C VAL A 68 14.98 -19.16 -9.71
N ALA A 69 14.88 -18.91 -11.02
CA ALA A 69 13.61 -19.01 -11.74
C ALA A 69 13.06 -20.44 -11.69
N ASP A 70 13.92 -21.42 -11.98
CA ASP A 70 13.58 -22.84 -11.94
C ASP A 70 13.08 -23.24 -10.54
N TYR A 71 13.80 -22.86 -9.48
CA TYR A 71 13.40 -23.11 -8.10
C TYR A 71 12.00 -22.56 -7.78
N HIS A 72 11.68 -21.32 -8.18
CA HIS A 72 10.36 -20.76 -7.95
C HIS A 72 9.26 -21.47 -8.73
N THR A 73 9.54 -21.90 -9.97
CA THR A 73 8.59 -22.68 -10.75
C THR A 73 8.36 -24.07 -10.17
N ASP A 74 9.40 -24.76 -9.72
CA ASP A 74 9.33 -26.09 -9.11
C ASP A 74 8.66 -26.05 -7.73
N ARG A 75 8.97 -25.04 -6.92
CA ARG A 75 8.27 -24.77 -5.66
C ARG A 75 6.78 -24.53 -5.91
N ALA A 76 6.42 -23.77 -6.94
CA ALA A 76 5.03 -23.51 -7.29
C ALA A 76 4.32 -24.78 -7.80
N ARG A 77 5.00 -25.62 -8.59
CA ARG A 77 4.49 -26.92 -9.05
C ARG A 77 4.26 -27.87 -7.87
N SER A 78 5.25 -28.01 -7.00
CA SER A 78 5.21 -28.86 -5.80
C SER A 78 4.10 -28.43 -4.83
N SER A 79 3.94 -27.12 -4.61
CA SER A 79 2.85 -26.59 -3.78
C SER A 79 1.47 -26.89 -4.36
N ARG A 80 1.31 -26.78 -5.69
CA ARG A 80 0.05 -27.13 -6.36
C ARG A 80 -0.23 -28.63 -6.32
N ALA A 81 0.80 -29.46 -6.50
CA ALA A 81 0.69 -30.91 -6.40
C ALA A 81 0.26 -31.31 -4.98
N GLY A 82 0.93 -30.79 -3.95
CA GLY A 82 0.57 -31.04 -2.54
C GLY A 82 -0.85 -30.58 -2.19
N LYS A 83 -1.28 -29.41 -2.71
CA LYS A 83 -2.67 -28.94 -2.51
C LYS A 83 -3.70 -29.83 -3.22
N ARG A 84 -3.36 -30.38 -4.38
CA ARG A 84 -4.22 -31.35 -5.08
C ARG A 84 -4.29 -32.67 -4.31
N ALA A 85 -3.16 -33.20 -3.86
CA ALA A 85 -3.09 -34.42 -3.05
C ALA A 85 -3.89 -34.30 -1.75
N ARG A 86 -3.78 -33.16 -1.04
CA ARG A 86 -4.60 -32.90 0.15
C ARG A 86 -6.10 -32.83 -0.16
N ARG A 87 -6.48 -32.28 -1.32
CA ARG A 87 -7.89 -32.24 -1.74
C ARG A 87 -8.42 -33.61 -2.14
N THR A 88 -7.60 -34.45 -2.76
CA THR A 88 -7.99 -35.82 -3.10
C THR A 88 -8.07 -36.71 -1.87
N GLN A 89 -7.14 -36.59 -0.92
CA GLN A 89 -7.20 -37.27 0.37
C GLN A 89 -8.45 -36.84 1.14
N LYS A 90 -8.70 -35.54 1.29
CA LYS A 90 -9.91 -35.04 1.96
C LYS A 90 -11.20 -35.57 1.31
N ARG A 91 -11.25 -35.66 -0.03
CA ARG A 91 -12.40 -36.24 -0.74
C ARG A 91 -12.53 -37.76 -0.54
N ALA A 92 -11.41 -38.47 -0.44
CA ALA A 92 -11.41 -39.90 -0.15
C ALA A 92 -11.88 -40.17 1.29
N ASP A 93 -11.43 -39.35 2.25
CA ASP A 93 -11.85 -39.41 3.65
C ASP A 93 -13.35 -39.07 3.79
N GLU A 94 -13.82 -38.03 3.11
CA GLU A 94 -15.24 -37.66 3.05
C GLU A 94 -16.09 -38.77 2.40
N ALA A 95 -15.63 -39.38 1.30
CA ALA A 95 -16.34 -40.49 0.65
C ALA A 95 -16.36 -41.76 1.53
N GLY A 96 -15.24 -42.09 2.19
CA GLY A 96 -15.16 -43.20 3.12
C GLY A 96 -16.06 -43.03 4.34
N ALA A 97 -16.20 -41.78 4.84
CA ALA A 97 -17.12 -41.48 5.93
C ALA A 97 -18.59 -41.70 5.54
N VAL A 98 -19.01 -41.33 4.32
CA VAL A 98 -20.37 -41.58 3.83
C VAL A 98 -20.66 -43.08 3.72
N VAL A 99 -19.72 -43.86 3.18
CA VAL A 99 -19.88 -45.32 3.06
C VAL A 99 -19.91 -45.99 4.44
N ALA A 100 -19.10 -45.53 5.39
CA ALA A 100 -19.11 -46.05 6.75
C ALA A 100 -20.41 -45.69 7.51
N GLU A 101 -21.00 -44.52 7.27
CA GLU A 101 -22.30 -44.15 7.82
C GLU A 101 -23.42 -45.02 7.24
N GLU A 102 -23.40 -45.26 5.93
CA GLU A 102 -24.39 -46.10 5.25
C GLU A 102 -24.30 -47.57 5.70
N ALA A 103 -23.09 -48.08 5.93
CA ALA A 103 -22.87 -49.41 6.50
C ALA A 103 -23.39 -49.55 7.94
N LYS A 104 -23.25 -48.51 8.78
CA LYS A 104 -23.83 -48.51 10.15
C LYS A 104 -25.36 -48.44 10.13
N LYS A 105 -25.95 -47.76 9.13
CA LYS A 105 -27.40 -47.71 8.97
C LYS A 105 -28.00 -49.04 8.49
N ALA A 106 -27.21 -49.85 7.77
CA ALA A 106 -27.64 -51.16 7.29
C ALA A 106 -27.64 -52.26 8.38
N THR A 107 -26.76 -52.15 9.40
CA THR A 107 -26.71 -53.11 10.53
C THR A 107 -27.55 -52.73 11.75
N GLY A 108 -28.15 -51.53 11.78
CA GLY A 108 -28.97 -51.03 12.89
C GLY A 108 -30.48 -51.35 12.80
N ARG A 109 -30.91 -52.34 12.02
CA ARG A 109 -32.31 -52.78 11.97
C ARG A 109 -32.56 -53.94 12.94
N GLY A 110 -32.15 -53.74 14.20
CA GLY A 110 -32.35 -54.65 15.32
C GLY A 110 -32.89 -53.89 16.50
N ASP A 111 -34.21 -54.05 16.71
CA ASP A 111 -35.00 -53.88 17.92
C ASP A 111 -34.73 -52.68 18.87
N VAL A 112 -35.70 -51.77 18.91
CA VAL A 112 -35.76 -50.67 19.87
C VAL A 112 -36.42 -51.21 21.14
N ALA A 113 -35.60 -51.64 22.11
CA ALA A 113 -36.00 -51.63 23.50
C ALA A 113 -35.73 -50.24 24.07
N MET A 114 -36.82 -49.59 24.43
CA MET A 114 -36.96 -48.29 25.05
C MET A 114 -36.42 -48.35 26.48
N GLU A 115 -35.37 -47.58 26.80
CA GLU A 115 -35.15 -47.10 28.17
C GLU A 115 -34.69 -45.64 28.14
N ASP A 116 -35.53 -44.82 28.77
CA ASP A 116 -35.25 -43.49 29.27
C ASP A 116 -34.21 -43.58 30.39
N ALA A 117 -33.09 -42.86 30.26
CA ALA A 117 -32.30 -42.44 31.42
C ALA A 117 -31.34 -41.28 31.07
N ASP A 118 -31.60 -40.16 31.72
CA ASP A 118 -30.62 -39.31 32.40
C ASP A 118 -29.59 -38.52 31.58
N LEU A 119 -30.08 -37.34 31.20
CA LEU A 119 -29.52 -36.04 31.56
C LEU A 119 -28.66 -36.03 32.84
N ALA A 120 -27.34 -36.18 32.74
CA ALA A 120 -26.34 -35.44 33.54
C ALA A 120 -24.89 -35.84 33.17
N GLU A 121 -23.99 -34.87 33.34
CA GLU A 121 -22.59 -35.11 33.72
C GLU A 121 -21.59 -35.55 32.62
N ALA A 122 -20.91 -34.56 32.02
CA ALA A 122 -19.46 -34.63 31.78
C ALA A 122 -18.93 -33.25 31.37
N LEU A 123 -18.96 -32.32 32.33
CA LEU A 123 -18.14 -31.11 32.31
C LEU A 123 -16.76 -31.50 32.85
N GLN A 124 -15.93 -32.13 32.02
CA GLN A 124 -14.50 -32.32 32.31
C GLN A 124 -13.67 -31.82 31.13
N VAL A 125 -13.46 -30.50 31.14
CA VAL A 125 -12.29 -29.85 30.54
C VAL A 125 -11.08 -30.20 31.43
N ALA A 126 -10.69 -31.46 31.44
CA ALA A 126 -9.41 -31.91 31.96
C ALA A 126 -8.43 -31.85 30.78
N GLY A 127 -7.63 -30.79 30.73
CA GLY A 127 -6.55 -30.68 29.77
C GLY A 127 -5.52 -31.77 30.04
N PRO A 128 -5.20 -32.65 29.07
CA PRO A 128 -3.94 -33.34 29.11
C PRO A 128 -2.89 -32.30 28.72
N GLY A 129 -2.04 -31.95 29.69
CA GLY A 129 -0.77 -31.30 29.42
C GLY A 129 0.04 -32.16 28.46
N THR A 130 -0.18 -31.94 27.16
CA THR A 130 0.75 -32.35 26.13
C THR A 130 2.01 -31.54 26.36
N ALA A 131 3.01 -32.20 26.92
CA ALA A 131 4.39 -31.81 26.79
C ALA A 131 4.59 -31.37 25.33
N THR A 132 4.81 -30.07 25.15
CA THR A 132 5.07 -29.40 23.89
C THR A 132 6.44 -29.87 23.41
N ALA A 133 6.56 -31.14 23.03
CA ALA A 133 7.56 -31.56 22.06
C ALA A 133 7.23 -30.74 20.82
N GLU A 134 7.99 -29.65 20.60
CA GLU A 134 7.89 -28.86 19.38
C GLU A 134 7.81 -29.86 18.22
N PRO A 135 6.67 -29.98 17.53
CA PRO A 135 6.54 -30.93 16.45
C PRO A 135 7.55 -30.48 15.42
N SER A 136 8.68 -31.19 15.35
CA SER A 136 9.76 -30.99 14.39
C SER A 136 9.09 -30.77 13.05
N VAL A 137 9.05 -29.50 12.61
CA VAL A 137 8.21 -29.05 11.51
C VAL A 137 8.54 -29.96 10.35
N PRO A 138 7.61 -30.83 9.88
CA PRO A 138 7.96 -31.89 8.95
C PRO A 138 8.64 -31.25 7.76
N THR A 139 9.93 -31.56 7.62
CA THR A 139 10.83 -30.98 6.63
C THR A 139 10.11 -31.05 5.30
N ARG A 140 9.61 -29.89 4.85
CA ARG A 140 8.79 -29.82 3.65
C ARG A 140 9.67 -30.35 2.52
N CYS A 141 9.26 -31.47 1.93
CA CYS A 141 9.93 -32.13 0.80
C CYS A 141 9.82 -31.27 -0.47
N GLY A 142 10.36 -30.06 -0.41
CA GLY A 142 10.53 -29.16 -1.53
C GLY A 142 11.99 -29.18 -1.99
N PRO A 143 12.28 -28.64 -3.18
CA PRO A 143 13.66 -28.45 -3.62
C PRO A 143 14.43 -27.62 -2.57
N PRO A 144 15.73 -27.89 -2.35
CA PRO A 144 16.54 -27.08 -1.45
C PRO A 144 16.52 -25.62 -1.90
N THR A 145 16.40 -24.69 -0.95
CA THR A 145 16.46 -23.26 -1.23
C THR A 145 17.86 -22.90 -1.71
N PRO A 146 18.06 -22.34 -2.91
CA PRO A 146 19.38 -21.89 -3.33
C PRO A 146 19.89 -20.79 -2.41
N ASP A 147 21.17 -20.87 -2.01
CA ASP A 147 21.80 -19.94 -1.05
C ASP A 147 21.69 -18.48 -1.49
N ILE A 148 21.70 -18.25 -2.81
CA ILE A 148 21.58 -16.93 -3.43
C ILE A 148 20.29 -16.22 -3.01
N LEU A 149 19.19 -16.95 -2.78
CA LEU A 149 17.92 -16.35 -2.34
C LEU A 149 17.99 -15.75 -0.94
N THR A 150 18.95 -16.13 -0.10
CA THR A 150 19.12 -15.54 1.24
C THR A 150 19.55 -14.07 1.18
N HIS A 151 20.17 -13.68 0.06
CA HIS A 151 20.62 -12.32 -0.22
C HIS A 151 19.55 -11.43 -0.87
N PHE A 152 18.43 -12.01 -1.30
CA PHE A 152 17.33 -11.28 -1.93
C PHE A 152 16.11 -11.18 -1.00
N VAL A 153 15.49 -10.01 -0.98
CA VAL A 153 14.19 -9.78 -0.34
C VAL A 153 13.19 -9.48 -1.45
N ILE A 154 12.34 -10.44 -1.78
CA ILE A 154 11.44 -10.34 -2.94
C ILE A 154 10.03 -9.99 -2.47
N GLY A 155 9.45 -8.94 -3.05
CA GLY A 155 8.09 -8.49 -2.77
C GLY A 155 8.02 -7.23 -1.94
N LEU A 156 6.96 -6.43 -2.17
CA LEU A 156 6.77 -5.12 -1.54
C LEU A 156 6.72 -5.21 -0.01
N ASN A 157 5.87 -6.07 0.55
CA ASN A 157 5.69 -6.16 2.00
C ASN A 157 6.95 -6.65 2.71
N GLU A 158 7.66 -7.62 2.15
CA GLU A 158 8.90 -8.13 2.73
C GLU A 158 10.01 -7.08 2.64
N THR A 159 10.06 -6.31 1.55
CA THR A 159 11.00 -5.19 1.42
C THR A 159 10.71 -4.10 2.45
N ILE A 160 9.44 -3.74 2.66
CA ILE A 160 9.04 -2.74 3.68
C ILE A 160 9.40 -3.24 5.08
N LYS A 161 9.04 -4.48 5.43
CA LYS A 161 9.41 -5.07 6.74
C LYS A 161 10.92 -5.07 6.95
N ALA A 162 11.70 -5.41 5.93
CA ALA A 162 13.15 -5.42 6.02
C ALA A 162 13.72 -4.00 6.20
N LEU A 163 13.14 -3.00 5.52
CA LEU A 163 13.49 -1.58 5.73
C LEU A 163 13.11 -1.11 7.14
N GLU A 164 11.90 -1.42 7.62
CA GLU A 164 11.43 -1.07 8.97
C GLU A 164 12.33 -1.70 10.04
N HIS A 165 12.65 -2.99 9.91
CA HIS A 165 13.57 -3.67 10.82
C HIS A 165 14.96 -3.02 10.83
N SER A 166 15.48 -2.62 9.66
CA SER A 166 16.77 -1.93 9.56
C SER A 166 16.74 -0.52 10.19
N ILE A 167 15.62 0.18 10.10
CA ILE A 167 15.40 1.49 10.71
C ILE A 167 15.31 1.35 12.24
N ASP A 168 14.58 0.36 12.73
CA ASP A 168 14.40 0.14 14.16
C ASP A 168 15.71 -0.32 14.83
N ASP A 169 16.52 -1.15 14.15
CA ASP A 169 17.87 -1.50 14.60
C ASP A 169 18.78 -0.26 14.69
N LEU A 170 18.77 0.63 13.68
CA LEU A 170 19.53 1.89 13.75
C LEU A 170 19.04 2.83 14.87
N ARG A 171 17.72 2.91 15.09
CA ARG A 171 17.15 3.70 16.20
C ARG A 171 17.58 3.15 17.55
N PHE A 172 17.51 1.84 17.72
CA PHE A 172 17.93 1.16 18.94
C PHE A 172 19.42 1.39 19.22
N ARG A 173 20.29 1.21 18.22
CA ARG A 173 21.73 1.49 18.35
C ARG A 173 22.00 2.96 18.67
N SER A 174 21.31 3.89 18.01
CA SER A 174 21.46 5.33 18.26
C SER A 174 21.05 5.73 19.68
N ALA A 175 20.00 5.10 20.22
CA ALA A 175 19.56 5.30 21.60
C ALA A 175 20.63 4.80 22.59
N ILE A 176 21.19 3.60 22.35
CA ILE A 176 22.28 3.05 23.17
C ILE A 176 23.51 3.97 23.17
N LEU A 177 23.97 4.40 22.00
CA LEU A 177 25.15 5.28 21.91
C LEU A 177 24.90 6.63 22.60
N SER A 178 23.67 7.14 22.53
CA SER A 178 23.28 8.37 23.20
C SER A 178 23.28 8.21 24.73
N ASP A 179 22.77 7.10 25.26
CA ASP A 179 22.82 6.79 26.69
C ASP A 179 24.27 6.64 27.19
N LEU A 180 25.14 5.98 26.43
CA LEU A 180 26.56 5.87 26.76
C LEU A 180 27.24 7.24 26.85
N LEU A 181 26.95 8.15 25.92
CA LEU A 181 27.47 9.53 25.96
C LEU A 181 26.92 10.33 27.15
N ALA A 182 25.68 10.07 27.56
CA ALA A 182 25.06 10.71 28.72
C ALA A 182 25.69 10.22 30.03
N ARG A 183 25.91 8.91 30.20
CA ARG A 183 26.54 8.31 31.39
C ARG A 183 27.93 8.87 31.68
N LYS A 184 28.75 9.11 30.65
CA LYS A 184 30.08 9.72 30.85
C LYS A 184 29.98 11.13 31.43
N ARG A 185 28.93 11.89 31.10
CA ARG A 185 28.71 13.23 31.66
C ARG A 185 28.22 13.16 33.10
N SER A 186 27.34 12.21 33.41
CA SER A 186 26.77 12.06 34.75
C SER A 186 27.65 11.30 35.74
N ALA A 187 28.74 10.64 35.32
CA ALA A 187 29.72 10.07 36.26
C ALA A 187 30.39 11.16 37.15
N GLN A 188 30.12 12.43 36.86
CA GLN A 188 30.50 13.58 37.69
C GLN A 188 29.32 14.17 38.49
N ASP A 189 28.08 13.77 38.19
CA ASP A 189 26.82 14.20 38.81
C ASP A 189 25.90 12.95 39.00
N ASP A 190 26.15 12.16 40.04
CA ASP A 190 25.44 10.88 40.29
C ASP A 190 23.93 11.00 40.58
N ASP A 191 23.39 12.22 40.69
CA ASP A 191 22.02 12.47 41.18
C ASP A 191 20.99 12.91 40.12
N LEU A 192 21.35 13.05 38.83
CA LEU A 192 20.37 13.47 37.83
C LEU A 192 19.54 12.27 37.30
N PRO A 193 18.20 12.37 37.31
CA PRO A 193 17.31 11.29 36.89
C PRO A 193 17.52 10.95 35.41
N ARG A 194 17.80 9.68 35.13
CA ARG A 194 17.92 9.14 33.77
C ARG A 194 16.67 9.48 32.95
N PHE A 195 16.88 9.95 31.72
CA PHE A 195 15.82 10.37 30.79
C PHE A 195 14.81 9.26 30.40
N LEU A 196 15.08 8.00 30.77
CA LEU A 196 14.14 6.89 30.65
C LEU A 196 13.90 6.29 32.06
N PRO A 197 12.97 6.85 32.85
CA PRO A 197 12.72 6.43 34.24
C PRO A 197 12.12 5.02 34.38
N THR A 198 11.87 4.31 33.27
CA THR A 198 11.20 3.00 33.25
C THR A 198 12.06 1.84 32.75
N ALA A 199 13.33 2.06 32.39
CA ALA A 199 14.19 0.94 32.01
C ALA A 199 14.62 0.18 33.28
N PRO A 200 14.19 -1.09 33.48
CA PRO A 200 14.56 -1.86 34.66
C PRO A 200 16.09 -1.91 34.79
N THR A 201 16.59 -1.56 35.97
CA THR A 201 18.02 -1.49 36.31
C THR A 201 18.65 -2.86 36.55
N ASP A 202 17.88 -3.92 36.42
CA ASP A 202 18.40 -5.28 36.57
C ASP A 202 19.50 -5.50 35.54
N LYS A 203 20.64 -6.02 36.00
CA LYS A 203 21.79 -6.46 35.19
C LYS A 203 21.37 -7.67 34.33
N VAL A 204 20.37 -7.50 33.48
CA VAL A 204 20.06 -8.45 32.43
C VAL A 204 21.16 -8.22 31.40
N GLU A 205 22.14 -9.14 31.36
CA GLU A 205 23.06 -9.19 30.24
C GLU A 205 22.21 -9.17 28.96
N PRO A 206 22.34 -8.13 28.10
CA PRO A 206 21.51 -8.03 26.92
C PRO A 206 21.74 -9.30 26.12
N ALA A 207 20.68 -10.12 25.97
CA ALA A 207 20.74 -11.35 25.19
C ALA A 207 21.48 -11.05 23.89
N SER A 208 22.57 -11.77 23.63
CA SER A 208 23.45 -11.51 22.49
C SER A 208 22.59 -11.33 21.25
N PRO A 209 22.60 -10.15 20.61
CA PRO A 209 21.66 -9.87 19.52
C PRO A 209 21.85 -10.96 18.47
N SER A 210 20.79 -11.72 18.22
CA SER A 210 20.77 -12.76 17.19
C SER A 210 21.42 -12.19 15.94
N THR A 211 22.39 -12.91 15.35
CA THR A 211 23.25 -12.40 14.29
C THR A 211 22.41 -11.65 13.25
N PRO A 212 22.55 -10.32 13.13
CA PRO A 212 21.65 -9.52 12.33
C PRO A 212 21.78 -9.97 10.88
N SER A 213 20.64 -10.23 10.23
CA SER A 213 20.61 -10.45 8.78
C SER A 213 21.37 -9.31 8.11
N ALA A 214 22.23 -9.63 7.16
CA ALA A 214 23.01 -8.64 6.43
C ALA A 214 22.13 -7.45 5.97
N PRO A 215 22.60 -6.20 6.14
CA PRO A 215 21.81 -5.01 5.85
C PRO A 215 21.44 -4.94 4.37
N LEU A 216 20.35 -4.23 4.07
CA LEU A 216 19.96 -3.94 2.70
C LEU A 216 20.96 -2.93 2.10
N SER A 217 21.40 -3.17 0.86
CA SER A 217 22.23 -2.21 0.10
C SER A 217 21.43 -1.54 -1.02
N MET A 218 20.60 -2.30 -1.74
CA MET A 218 19.90 -1.77 -2.92
C MET A 218 18.44 -2.21 -2.94
N VAL A 219 17.53 -1.30 -3.31
CA VAL A 219 16.09 -1.56 -3.51
C VAL A 219 15.73 -1.19 -4.95
N LEU A 220 15.27 -2.18 -5.71
CA LEU A 220 14.91 -2.03 -7.11
C LEU A 220 13.40 -2.06 -7.26
N VAL A 221 12.85 -1.08 -7.97
CA VAL A 221 11.39 -0.84 -8.08
C VAL A 221 10.96 -0.68 -9.54
N PHE A 222 10.00 -1.50 -9.99
CA PHE A 222 9.39 -1.38 -11.31
C PHE A 222 8.25 -0.35 -11.29
N ASN A 223 8.64 0.93 -11.24
CA ASN A 223 7.75 2.09 -11.02
C ASN A 223 6.57 2.20 -12.01
N GLY A 224 6.70 1.68 -13.24
CA GLY A 224 5.67 1.82 -14.28
C GLY A 224 4.61 0.72 -14.31
N SER A 225 4.76 -0.35 -13.52
CA SER A 225 3.92 -1.54 -13.64
C SER A 225 3.03 -1.80 -12.42
N VAL A 226 3.23 -1.04 -11.33
CA VAL A 226 2.42 -1.12 -10.12
C VAL A 226 1.20 -0.20 -10.23
N SER A 227 0.01 -0.77 -10.04
CA SER A 227 -1.24 -0.03 -9.96
C SER A 227 -2.00 -0.46 -8.70
N PRO A 228 -2.27 0.43 -7.73
CA PRO A 228 -1.99 1.88 -7.73
C PRO A 228 -0.55 2.23 -7.33
N GLN A 229 -0.04 3.34 -7.87
CA GLN A 229 1.29 3.90 -7.61
C GLN A 229 1.54 4.23 -6.12
N ALA A 230 0.48 4.59 -5.40
CA ALA A 230 0.51 4.92 -3.98
C ALA A 230 1.09 3.82 -3.08
N LEU A 231 1.15 2.56 -3.55
CA LEU A 231 1.73 1.45 -2.81
C LEU A 231 3.26 1.51 -2.73
N ILE A 232 3.93 2.11 -3.71
CA ILE A 232 5.39 2.16 -3.79
C ILE A 232 5.95 3.54 -3.45
N ASP A 233 5.13 4.59 -3.51
CA ASP A 233 5.52 5.97 -3.20
C ASP A 233 6.19 6.18 -1.82
N PRO A 234 5.91 5.39 -0.76
CA PRO A 234 6.63 5.52 0.51
C PRO A 234 8.08 5.02 0.49
N LEU A 235 8.48 4.18 -0.47
CA LEU A 235 9.80 3.54 -0.45
C LEU A 235 10.98 4.54 -0.45
N PRO A 236 11.00 5.59 -1.30
CA PRO A 236 11.99 6.67 -1.21
C PRO A 236 12.11 7.28 0.18
N MET A 237 10.99 7.45 0.87
CA MET A 237 10.96 8.02 2.21
C MET A 237 11.58 7.06 3.24
N TYR A 238 11.27 5.77 3.21
CA TYR A 238 11.87 4.77 4.11
C TYR A 238 13.40 4.69 3.94
N ALA A 239 13.90 4.60 2.70
CA ALA A 239 15.35 4.55 2.47
C ALA A 239 16.04 5.86 2.87
N ALA A 240 15.41 7.01 2.60
CA ALA A 240 15.95 8.30 3.03
C ALA A 240 16.01 8.41 4.57
N THR A 241 15.00 7.88 5.28
CA THR A 241 15.00 7.82 6.75
C THR A 241 16.13 6.93 7.26
N TYR A 242 16.30 5.74 6.67
CA TYR A 242 17.42 4.85 7.00
C TYR A 242 18.77 5.53 6.78
N ASN A 243 19.02 6.12 5.60
CA ASN A 243 20.30 6.78 5.29
C ASN A 243 20.57 7.98 6.22
N THR A 244 19.52 8.68 6.66
CA THR A 244 19.66 9.79 7.62
C THR A 244 20.07 9.27 9.00
N LEU A 245 19.40 8.22 9.48
CA LEU A 245 19.74 7.57 10.76
C LEU A 245 21.13 6.94 10.73
N LEU A 246 21.54 6.37 9.59
CA LEU A 246 22.87 5.79 9.41
C LEU A 246 23.95 6.85 9.59
N ARG A 247 23.86 7.98 8.87
CA ARG A 247 24.79 9.11 8.99
C ARG A 247 24.80 9.73 10.39
N GLN A 248 23.66 9.75 11.06
CA GLN A 248 23.52 10.19 12.45
C GLN A 248 24.27 9.25 13.40
N ASN A 249 24.05 7.94 13.25
CA ASN A 249 24.70 6.90 14.01
C ASN A 249 26.23 6.92 13.81
N GLU A 250 26.72 7.12 12.59
CA GLU A 250 28.16 7.29 12.31
C GLU A 250 28.78 8.48 13.07
N LYS A 251 28.07 9.61 13.15
CA LYS A 251 28.53 10.80 13.90
C LYS A 251 28.55 10.54 15.42
N LEU A 252 27.55 9.83 15.93
CA LEU A 252 27.53 9.36 17.31
C LEU A 252 28.67 8.40 17.59
N ALA A 253 28.86 7.41 16.73
CA ALA A 253 29.92 6.42 16.86
C ALA A 253 31.29 7.11 16.93
N LYS A 254 31.58 8.10 16.07
CA LYS A 254 32.80 8.92 16.14
C LYS A 254 32.94 9.66 17.49
N SER A 255 31.85 10.21 18.00
CA SER A 255 31.81 10.90 19.30
C SER A 255 32.01 9.94 20.48
N VAL A 256 31.49 8.72 20.38
CA VAL A 256 31.66 7.65 21.37
C VAL A 256 33.10 7.13 21.32
N ARG A 257 33.65 6.78 20.15
CA ARG A 257 35.05 6.31 20.00
C ARG A 257 36.05 7.29 20.61
N SER A 258 35.83 8.60 20.43
CA SER A 258 36.73 9.64 20.97
C SER A 258 36.58 9.86 22.49
N ARG A 259 35.44 9.49 23.09
CA ARG A 259 35.16 9.78 24.50
C ARG A 259 35.14 8.55 25.40
N ILE A 260 34.77 7.38 24.90
CA ILE A 260 34.53 6.17 25.70
C ILE A 260 35.31 5.03 25.06
N PRO A 261 36.45 4.61 25.63
CA PRO A 261 37.29 3.55 25.05
C PRO A 261 36.55 2.21 24.98
N GLU A 262 35.67 1.91 25.95
CA GLU A 262 34.86 0.68 25.96
C GLU A 262 33.65 0.71 25.02
N GLY A 263 33.37 1.87 24.39
CA GLY A 263 32.18 2.08 23.58
C GLY A 263 32.18 1.29 22.27
N GLU A 264 33.35 0.78 21.83
CA GLU A 264 33.51 0.06 20.58
C GLU A 264 32.63 -1.20 20.49
N LYS A 265 32.37 -1.87 21.62
CA LYS A 265 31.50 -3.06 21.70
C LYS A 265 30.07 -2.79 21.24
N TYR A 266 29.61 -1.54 21.36
CA TYR A 266 28.26 -1.13 20.99
C TYR A 266 28.18 -0.53 19.59
N ILE A 267 29.34 -0.25 18.96
CA ILE A 267 29.41 0.27 17.61
C ILE A 267 29.30 -0.93 16.67
N GLY A 268 28.06 -1.27 16.31
CA GLY A 268 27.81 -2.30 15.31
C GLY A 268 28.46 -1.96 13.97
N ALA A 269 28.63 -2.98 13.12
CA ALA A 269 29.19 -2.80 11.78
C ALA A 269 28.45 -1.69 10.99
N GLU A 270 29.23 -0.80 10.37
CA GLU A 270 28.71 0.27 9.51
C GLU A 270 28.06 -0.37 8.28
N GLY A 271 26.74 -0.17 8.13
CA GLY A 271 25.99 -0.66 6.99
C GLY A 271 26.13 0.29 5.79
N PRO A 272 26.00 -0.20 4.53
CA PRO A 272 25.99 0.67 3.36
C PRO A 272 24.71 1.53 3.31
N GLU A 273 24.80 2.70 2.66
CA GLU A 273 23.60 3.50 2.35
C GLU A 273 22.68 2.74 1.38
N ILE A 274 21.38 2.74 1.68
CA ILE A 274 20.38 2.09 0.83
C ILE A 274 20.16 2.92 -0.43
N ARG A 275 20.40 2.30 -1.58
CA ARG A 275 20.17 2.89 -2.91
C ARG A 275 18.83 2.46 -3.50
N ILE A 276 18.02 3.42 -3.93
CA ILE A 276 16.76 3.14 -4.64
C ILE A 276 16.94 3.32 -6.14
N VAL A 277 16.49 2.32 -6.91
CA VAL A 277 16.64 2.26 -8.36
C VAL A 277 15.28 2.05 -9.03
N PRO A 278 14.66 3.07 -9.63
CA PRO A 278 13.47 2.89 -10.45
C PRO A 278 13.82 2.28 -11.82
N LEU A 279 13.20 1.15 -12.15
CA LEU A 279 13.39 0.37 -13.39
C LEU A 279 12.28 0.57 -14.44
N GLY A 280 11.46 1.62 -14.29
CA GLY A 280 10.40 1.94 -15.25
C GLY A 280 9.35 0.81 -15.40
N SER A 281 8.87 0.57 -16.63
CA SER A 281 7.82 -0.40 -16.96
C SER A 281 8.35 -1.80 -17.35
N ARG A 282 9.47 -2.24 -16.76
CA ARG A 282 10.16 -3.51 -17.10
C ARG A 282 9.83 -4.69 -16.17
N GLU A 283 8.64 -4.67 -15.55
CA GLU A 283 8.21 -5.75 -14.64
C GLU A 283 8.25 -7.13 -15.30
N ALA A 284 7.92 -7.24 -16.59
CA ALA A 284 7.87 -8.52 -17.29
C ALA A 284 9.25 -9.19 -17.36
N GLU A 285 10.30 -8.42 -17.64
CA GLU A 285 11.68 -8.90 -17.69
C GLU A 285 12.15 -9.34 -16.29
N GLY A 286 11.90 -8.51 -15.26
CA GLY A 286 12.22 -8.86 -13.87
C GLY A 286 11.47 -10.11 -13.39
N SER A 287 10.18 -10.21 -13.73
CA SER A 287 9.35 -11.37 -13.38
C SER A 287 9.85 -12.66 -14.03
N ALA A 288 10.32 -12.58 -15.28
CA ALA A 288 10.93 -13.69 -15.99
C ALA A 288 12.25 -14.14 -15.32
N LEU A 289 13.12 -13.20 -14.93
CA LEU A 289 14.39 -13.50 -14.24
C LEU A 289 14.19 -14.25 -12.92
N PHE A 290 13.16 -13.91 -12.14
CA PHE A 290 12.86 -14.59 -10.88
C PHE A 290 11.94 -15.81 -11.03
N GLY A 291 11.45 -16.13 -12.24
CA GLY A 291 10.46 -17.21 -12.44
C GLY A 291 9.14 -16.98 -11.70
N LEU A 292 8.82 -15.72 -11.38
CA LEU A 292 7.63 -15.32 -10.64
C LEU A 292 6.61 -14.71 -11.60
N ARG A 293 5.33 -14.75 -11.22
CA ARG A 293 4.27 -14.18 -12.07
C ARG A 293 4.38 -12.65 -12.19
N ARG A 294 4.77 -12.01 -11.09
CA ARG A 294 4.85 -10.55 -10.93
C ARG A 294 5.90 -10.25 -9.86
N VAL A 295 6.85 -9.38 -10.20
CA VAL A 295 7.82 -8.83 -9.25
C VAL A 295 7.80 -7.32 -9.42
N SER A 296 7.23 -6.62 -8.45
CA SER A 296 7.16 -5.15 -8.47
C SER A 296 8.34 -4.51 -7.77
N VAL A 297 8.79 -5.11 -6.67
CA VAL A 297 9.86 -4.61 -5.81
C VAL A 297 10.66 -5.79 -5.30
N PHE A 298 11.97 -5.64 -5.29
CA PHE A 298 12.87 -6.51 -4.57
C PHE A 298 14.07 -5.72 -4.07
N ALA A 299 14.72 -6.23 -3.03
CA ALA A 299 15.92 -5.64 -2.45
C ALA A 299 17.07 -6.66 -2.41
N ILE A 300 18.29 -6.14 -2.43
CA ILE A 300 19.55 -6.88 -2.42
C ILE A 300 20.28 -6.52 -1.14
N LYS A 301 20.69 -7.54 -0.38
CA LYS A 301 21.51 -7.39 0.83
C LYS A 301 22.97 -7.14 0.47
N SER A 302 23.70 -6.50 1.39
CA SER A 302 25.14 -6.24 1.25
C SER A 302 25.99 -7.51 1.14
N SER A 303 25.47 -8.65 1.60
CA SER A 303 26.16 -9.95 1.54
C SER A 303 26.17 -10.60 0.15
N HIS A 304 25.53 -9.99 -0.86
CA HIS A 304 25.49 -10.57 -2.20
C HIS A 304 26.85 -10.43 -2.91
N PRO A 305 27.44 -11.53 -3.46
CA PRO A 305 28.82 -11.53 -3.97
C PRO A 305 29.04 -10.65 -5.21
N ALA A 306 28.01 -10.47 -6.04
CA ALA A 306 28.10 -9.67 -7.27
C ALA A 306 27.48 -8.25 -7.14
N LEU A 307 27.34 -7.75 -5.91
CA LEU A 307 26.76 -6.42 -5.68
C LEU A 307 27.59 -5.29 -6.32
N ASP A 308 28.92 -5.44 -6.34
CA ASP A 308 29.87 -4.48 -6.91
C ASP A 308 29.57 -4.09 -8.36
N VAL A 309 29.01 -5.02 -9.15
CA VAL A 309 28.65 -4.76 -10.56
C VAL A 309 27.58 -3.68 -10.64
N LEU A 310 26.57 -3.73 -9.77
CA LEU A 310 25.52 -2.71 -9.73
C LEU A 310 26.04 -1.40 -9.13
N GLU A 311 26.94 -1.46 -8.14
CA GLU A 311 27.50 -0.27 -7.53
C GLU A 311 28.41 0.54 -8.48
N ARG A 312 29.09 -0.14 -9.41
CA ARG A 312 29.88 0.53 -10.47
C ARG A 312 29.01 1.16 -11.55
N LEU A 313 27.86 0.55 -11.85
CA LEU A 313 26.95 1.05 -12.88
C LEU A 313 26.11 2.24 -12.41
N LEU A 314 25.76 2.27 -11.12
CA LEU A 314 24.84 3.25 -10.56
C LEU A 314 25.59 4.31 -9.76
N PRO A 315 25.32 5.61 -10.02
CA PRO A 315 25.87 6.65 -9.16
C PRO A 315 25.37 6.48 -7.72
N PRO A 316 26.11 6.99 -6.72
CA PRO A 316 25.62 7.02 -5.35
C PRO A 316 24.28 7.75 -5.30
N SER A 317 23.26 7.10 -4.73
CA SER A 317 21.93 7.67 -4.68
C SER A 317 21.88 8.80 -3.67
N VAL A 318 21.84 10.04 -4.14
CA VAL A 318 21.64 11.20 -3.27
C VAL A 318 20.14 11.33 -2.97
N LEU A 319 19.65 10.53 -2.02
CA LEU A 319 18.33 10.74 -1.45
C LEU A 319 18.39 11.89 -0.46
N GLN A 320 17.49 12.86 -0.61
CA GLN A 320 17.37 13.96 0.34
C GLN A 320 16.85 13.43 1.68
N ALA A 321 17.49 13.82 2.77
CA ALA A 321 17.07 13.43 4.12
C ALA A 321 15.61 13.85 4.36
N PRO A 322 14.74 12.96 4.86
CA PRO A 322 13.37 13.31 5.14
C PRO A 322 13.34 14.22 6.36
N ARG A 323 12.56 15.30 6.29
CA ARG A 323 12.58 16.33 7.35
C ARG A 323 12.06 15.86 8.70
N HIS A 324 11.17 14.87 8.73
CA HIS A 324 10.70 14.29 9.99
C HIS A 324 11.76 13.41 10.67
N ALA A 325 12.73 12.89 9.90
CA ALA A 325 13.88 12.14 10.41
C ALA A 325 15.06 13.05 10.77
N ILE A 326 14.97 14.34 10.43
CA ILE A 326 15.58 15.40 11.24
C ILE A 326 14.70 15.51 12.49
N THR A 327 14.65 14.43 13.29
CA THR A 327 14.48 14.59 14.73
C THR A 327 15.44 15.70 15.08
N LEU A 328 14.95 16.68 15.84
CA LEU A 328 15.72 17.78 16.42
C LEU A 328 17.18 17.37 16.50
N PRO A 329 18.12 18.25 16.07
CA PRO A 329 19.52 17.90 16.15
C PRO A 329 19.71 17.23 17.50
N TYR A 330 20.55 16.20 17.57
CA TYR A 330 21.29 15.92 18.80
C TYR A 330 21.27 17.17 19.67
N PRO A 331 21.01 17.12 20.98
CA PRO A 331 21.41 18.24 21.81
C PRO A 331 22.90 18.40 21.55
N THR A 332 23.21 19.16 20.50
CA THR A 332 24.46 19.74 20.14
C THR A 332 24.46 20.66 21.30
N THR A 333 25.15 20.23 22.34
CA THR A 333 25.44 21.06 23.49
C THR A 333 26.21 22.33 23.07
N SER A 334 26.39 22.55 21.76
CA SER A 334 26.84 23.77 21.07
C SER A 334 25.72 24.63 20.46
N LEU A 335 24.43 24.26 20.53
CA LEU A 335 23.37 25.27 20.53
C LEU A 335 23.46 25.94 21.90
N LYS A 336 24.50 26.78 22.05
CA LYS A 336 24.40 27.92 22.95
C LYS A 336 23.21 28.69 22.41
N ILE A 337 22.06 28.48 23.02
CA ILE A 337 21.02 29.50 22.99
C ILE A 337 21.75 30.68 23.62
N PHE A 338 22.25 31.58 22.78
CA PHE A 338 22.58 32.92 23.23
C PHE A 338 21.22 33.48 23.64
N GLY A 339 20.75 33.11 24.82
CA GLY A 339 19.84 33.95 25.55
C GLY A 339 20.56 35.27 25.57
N ASP A 340 19.89 36.31 25.10
CA ASP A 340 20.28 37.67 25.38
C ASP A 340 20.33 37.76 26.91
N GLU A 341 21.47 37.38 27.52
CA GLU A 341 21.72 37.67 28.91
C GLU A 341 21.63 39.20 28.97
N PRO A 342 20.67 39.73 29.75
CA PRO A 342 20.49 41.16 29.84
C PRO A 342 21.83 41.76 30.24
N LYS A 343 22.31 42.70 29.42
CA LYS A 343 23.55 43.46 29.59
C LYS A 343 23.51 44.42 30.80
N ASP A 344 22.70 44.09 31.79
CA ASP A 344 22.42 44.88 32.98
C ASP A 344 23.14 44.24 34.18
N ALA A 345 24.44 43.96 34.01
CA ALA A 345 25.34 43.79 35.14
C ALA A 345 25.94 45.16 35.42
N GLU A 346 25.33 45.86 36.39
CA GLU A 346 25.76 47.15 36.90
C GLU A 346 27.27 47.17 37.22
N PRO A 347 27.96 48.31 36.96
CA PRO A 347 29.31 48.51 37.45
C PRO A 347 29.27 48.61 38.97
N LYS A 348 29.80 47.60 39.67
CA LYS A 348 30.17 47.76 41.08
C LYS A 348 31.41 48.65 41.14
N ASP A 349 31.16 49.92 41.41
CA ASP A 349 32.13 50.86 41.92
C ASP A 349 32.68 50.34 43.27
N GLY A 350 34.00 50.33 43.42
CA GLY A 350 34.61 50.19 44.76
C GLY A 350 35.96 49.47 44.80
N GLU A 351 37.00 50.28 45.03
CA GLU A 351 38.26 49.92 45.69
C GLU A 351 39.43 49.38 44.84
N SER A 352 40.14 50.37 44.28
CA SER A 352 41.59 50.54 44.35
C SER A 352 42.41 49.51 45.15
N ALA A 353 43.16 48.68 44.43
CA ALA A 353 44.52 48.30 44.82
C ALA A 353 45.35 47.92 43.58
N VAL A 354 46.50 48.59 43.48
CA VAL A 354 47.54 48.46 42.44
C VAL A 354 48.02 47.00 42.31
N PRO A 355 48.24 46.50 41.09
CA PRO A 355 49.59 46.00 40.82
C PRO A 355 50.14 46.35 39.42
N VAL A 356 51.36 46.90 39.45
CA VAL A 356 52.53 46.60 38.62
C VAL A 356 52.29 46.28 37.14
N ALA A 357 52.82 47.19 36.32
CA ALA A 357 52.94 47.13 34.87
C ALA A 357 53.63 45.84 34.36
N ALA A 358 52.84 44.84 34.01
CA ALA A 358 53.24 43.77 33.10
C ALA A 358 52.64 44.04 31.72
N LYS A 359 53.50 44.10 30.70
CA LYS A 359 53.16 44.38 29.30
C LYS A 359 51.95 43.54 28.85
N PRO A 360 50.89 44.16 28.26
CA PRO A 360 49.74 43.43 27.79
C PRO A 360 50.16 42.53 26.63
N LYS A 361 50.18 41.20 26.85
CA LYS A 361 50.22 40.24 25.75
C LYS A 361 49.01 40.53 24.85
N PRO A 362 49.18 40.63 23.51
CA PRO A 362 48.08 40.89 22.61
C PRO A 362 47.02 39.82 22.83
N LYS A 363 45.84 40.22 23.30
CA LYS A 363 44.67 39.34 23.38
C LYS A 363 44.55 38.67 22.01
N PRO A 364 44.62 37.34 21.90
CA PRO A 364 44.41 36.69 20.61
C PRO A 364 43.07 37.21 20.11
N LYS A 365 43.04 37.77 18.89
CA LYS A 365 41.79 38.08 18.20
C LYS A 365 41.01 36.77 18.22
N VAL A 366 40.06 36.66 19.16
CA VAL A 366 39.05 35.62 19.17
C VAL A 366 38.25 35.94 17.92
N GLN A 367 38.68 35.39 16.79
CA GLN A 367 37.85 35.30 15.61
C GLN A 367 36.54 34.71 16.15
N PRO A 368 35.39 35.38 15.94
CA PRO A 368 34.12 34.80 16.35
C PRO A 368 34.14 33.40 15.75
N SER A 369 34.22 32.39 16.61
CA SER A 369 34.23 31.01 16.16
C SER A 369 32.97 30.90 15.34
N GLU A 370 33.09 30.83 14.02
CA GLU A 370 32.00 30.47 13.12
C GLU A 370 31.59 29.09 13.58
N VAL A 371 30.72 29.05 14.59
CA VAL A 371 29.99 27.85 14.94
C VAL A 371 29.27 27.54 13.64
N PRO A 372 29.63 26.46 12.94
CA PRO A 372 29.07 26.17 11.64
C PRO A 372 27.58 26.09 11.86
N THR A 373 26.85 27.12 11.44
CA THR A 373 25.41 27.14 11.60
C THR A 373 24.96 25.93 10.81
N PRO A 374 24.33 24.92 11.43
CA PRO A 374 23.89 23.77 10.67
C PRO A 374 23.02 24.31 9.56
N ALA A 375 23.29 23.93 8.32
CA ALA A 375 22.54 24.42 7.18
C ALA A 375 21.08 23.95 7.32
N ILE A 376 20.24 24.77 7.98
CA ILE A 376 18.81 24.54 8.11
C ILE A 376 18.23 24.89 6.75
N TYR A 377 18.08 23.88 5.91
CA TYR A 377 17.44 24.05 4.62
C TYR A 377 15.94 24.22 4.84
N TYR A 378 15.36 25.38 4.57
CA TYR A 378 13.90 25.56 4.51
C TYR A 378 13.38 25.08 3.15
N ALA A 379 12.25 24.36 3.13
CA ALA A 379 11.65 23.91 1.88
C ALA A 379 10.71 24.99 1.36
N PRO A 380 10.79 25.34 0.07
CA PRO A 380 9.83 26.23 -0.51
C PRO A 380 8.43 25.60 -0.48
N VAL A 381 7.42 26.42 -0.18
CA VAL A 381 6.01 26.01 -0.23
C VAL A 381 5.60 25.87 -1.68
N HIS A 382 5.10 24.68 -2.06
CA HIS A 382 4.63 24.42 -3.43
C HIS A 382 3.10 24.42 -3.48
N LEU A 383 2.52 25.41 -4.15
CA LEU A 383 1.08 25.46 -4.46
C LEU A 383 0.87 25.01 -5.90
N LYS A 384 0.15 23.91 -6.12
CA LYS A 384 -0.25 23.46 -7.46
C LYS A 384 -1.69 23.84 -7.75
N GLY A 385 -1.96 24.40 -8.92
CA GLY A 385 -3.31 24.62 -9.39
C GLY A 385 -3.90 23.34 -10.01
N VAL A 386 -4.95 22.77 -9.40
CA VAL A 386 -5.70 21.66 -10.00
C VAL A 386 -6.92 22.21 -10.71
N LEU A 387 -7.02 21.91 -12.00
CA LEU A 387 -8.18 22.24 -12.82
C LEU A 387 -9.36 21.37 -12.39
N THR A 388 -10.45 22.02 -12.01
CA THR A 388 -11.72 21.37 -11.70
C THR A 388 -12.82 21.99 -12.53
N GLU A 389 -13.68 21.16 -13.11
CA GLU A 389 -14.83 21.66 -13.84
C GLU A 389 -15.94 22.07 -12.86
N ALA A 390 -16.31 23.36 -12.86
CA ALA A 390 -17.49 23.84 -12.16
C ALA A 390 -18.62 24.13 -13.16
N PRO A 391 -19.89 23.86 -12.84
CA PRO A 391 -20.99 24.33 -13.69
C PRO A 391 -20.93 25.85 -13.82
N LEU A 392 -21.15 26.37 -15.02
CA LEU A 392 -21.19 27.82 -15.25
C LEU A 392 -22.34 28.45 -14.46
N ASP A 393 -23.50 27.76 -14.43
CA ASP A 393 -24.69 28.14 -13.67
C ASP A 393 -25.23 26.94 -12.85
N ALA A 394 -25.01 27.00 -11.54
CA ALA A 394 -25.49 25.98 -10.61
C ALA A 394 -27.03 25.96 -10.50
N ASN A 395 -27.68 27.11 -10.66
CA ASN A 395 -29.14 27.24 -10.55
C ASN A 395 -29.83 26.64 -11.76
N ALA A 396 -29.36 26.92 -12.98
CA ALA A 396 -29.90 26.31 -14.20
C ALA A 396 -29.78 24.78 -14.17
N ARG A 397 -28.63 24.24 -13.71
CA ARG A 397 -28.45 22.79 -13.53
C ARG A 397 -29.41 22.21 -12.49
N LYS A 398 -29.62 22.92 -11.37
CA LYS A 398 -30.59 22.51 -10.33
C LYS A 398 -32.02 22.51 -10.88
N GLN A 399 -32.42 23.55 -11.61
CA GLN A 399 -33.74 23.63 -12.25
C GLN A 399 -33.94 22.50 -13.25
N ARG A 400 -32.95 22.21 -14.11
CA ARG A 400 -33.00 21.08 -15.04
C ARG A 400 -33.14 19.73 -14.33
N ARG A 401 -32.40 19.53 -13.23
CA ARG A 401 -32.54 18.32 -12.41
C ARG A 401 -33.95 18.22 -11.81
N LEU A 402 -34.53 19.34 -11.37
CA LEU A 402 -35.90 19.36 -10.85
C LEU A 402 -36.94 19.08 -11.94
N THR A 403 -36.81 19.62 -13.15
CA THR A 403 -37.73 19.34 -14.25
C THR A 403 -37.60 17.89 -14.73
N GLU A 404 -36.38 17.35 -14.79
CA GLU A 404 -36.13 15.93 -15.09
C GLU A 404 -36.77 15.01 -14.04
N VAL A 405 -36.63 15.33 -12.75
CA VAL A 405 -37.26 14.58 -11.66
C VAL A 405 -38.79 14.67 -11.73
N ARG A 406 -39.36 15.85 -12.02
CA ARG A 406 -40.80 16.02 -12.22
C ARG A 406 -41.29 15.19 -13.41
N ARG A 407 -40.59 15.22 -14.55
CA ARG A 407 -40.89 14.41 -15.73
C ARG A 407 -40.85 12.92 -15.42
N LYS A 408 -39.81 12.42 -14.76
CA LYS A 408 -39.70 11.01 -14.34
C LYS A 408 -40.84 10.59 -13.40
N ARG A 409 -41.30 11.48 -12.52
CA ARG A 409 -42.46 11.22 -11.64
C ARG A 409 -43.76 11.12 -12.44
N VAL A 410 -43.97 11.98 -13.43
CA VAL A 410 -45.14 11.94 -14.32
C VAL A 410 -45.12 10.64 -15.14
N GLU A 411 -44.01 10.33 -15.80
CA GLU A 411 -43.85 9.09 -16.59
C GLU A 411 -44.06 7.83 -15.73
N THR A 412 -43.56 7.82 -14.48
CA THR A 412 -43.78 6.71 -13.54
C THR A 412 -45.25 6.60 -13.13
N LYS A 413 -45.94 7.73 -12.95
CA LYS A 413 -47.37 7.77 -12.61
C LYS A 413 -48.23 7.31 -13.79
N GLU A 414 -47.88 7.68 -15.02
CA GLU A 414 -48.52 7.23 -16.25
C GLU A 414 -48.33 5.73 -16.47
N LYS A 415 -47.10 5.23 -16.37
CA LYS A 415 -46.82 3.78 -16.41
C LYS A 415 -47.60 3.01 -15.35
N ARG A 416 -47.76 3.58 -14.16
CA ARG A 416 -48.59 2.99 -13.10
C ARG A 416 -50.09 3.03 -13.43
N ARG A 417 -50.58 4.09 -14.08
CA ARG A 417 -51.97 4.20 -14.57
C ARG A 417 -52.23 3.19 -15.69
N GLU A 418 -51.34 3.09 -16.68
CA GLU A 418 -51.44 2.11 -17.76
C GLU A 418 -51.40 0.67 -17.24
N ALA A 419 -50.48 0.37 -16.30
CA ALA A 419 -50.43 -0.95 -15.68
C ALA A 419 -51.70 -1.27 -14.89
N ALA A 420 -52.29 -0.28 -14.20
CA ALA A 420 -53.56 -0.44 -13.51
C ALA A 420 -54.72 -0.65 -14.49
N ALA A 421 -54.78 0.11 -15.58
CA ALA A 421 -55.81 -0.04 -16.62
C ALA A 421 -55.71 -1.40 -17.33
N LYS A 422 -54.49 -1.88 -17.62
CA LYS A 422 -54.26 -3.23 -18.17
C LYS A 422 -54.72 -4.33 -17.22
N LEU A 423 -54.47 -4.17 -15.91
CA LEU A 423 -54.93 -5.12 -14.90
C LEU A 423 -56.47 -5.10 -14.80
N GLU A 424 -57.08 -3.92 -14.83
CA GLU A 424 -58.53 -3.77 -14.84
C GLU A 424 -59.18 -4.37 -16.09
N GLN A 425 -58.58 -4.19 -17.27
CA GLN A 425 -59.02 -4.85 -18.51
C GLN A 425 -58.93 -6.37 -18.42
N LYS A 426 -57.84 -6.91 -17.86
CA LYS A 426 -57.69 -8.36 -17.63
C LYS A 426 -58.75 -8.90 -16.68
N LEU A 427 -58.92 -8.28 -15.52
CA LEU A 427 -59.97 -8.65 -14.58
C LEU A 427 -61.35 -8.59 -15.25
N ARG A 428 -61.64 -7.54 -16.02
CA ARG A 428 -62.91 -7.41 -16.74
C ARG A 428 -63.11 -8.49 -17.79
N ALA A 429 -62.05 -8.93 -18.47
CA ALA A 429 -62.11 -10.03 -19.42
C ALA A 429 -62.32 -11.38 -18.71
N GLU A 430 -61.63 -11.63 -17.59
CA GLU A 430 -61.82 -12.81 -16.74
C GLU A 430 -63.25 -12.90 -16.21
N PHE A 431 -63.80 -11.80 -15.67
CA PHE A 431 -65.20 -11.75 -15.23
C PHE A 431 -66.21 -12.04 -16.36
N ARG A 432 -65.94 -11.54 -17.58
CA ARG A 432 -66.76 -11.84 -18.75
C ARG A 432 -66.67 -13.31 -19.14
N ALA A 433 -65.49 -13.92 -19.09
CA ALA A 433 -65.28 -15.32 -19.41
C ALA A 433 -65.96 -16.27 -18.41
N GLU A 434 -66.01 -15.88 -17.13
CA GLU A 434 -66.70 -16.65 -16.07
C GLU A 434 -68.23 -16.53 -16.08
N GLY A 435 -68.81 -15.74 -17.00
CA GLY A 435 -70.27 -15.56 -17.09
C GLY A 435 -70.88 -14.82 -15.88
N ARG A 436 -70.07 -14.22 -15.01
CA ARG A 436 -70.52 -13.51 -13.81
C ARG A 436 -70.77 -12.04 -14.13
N THR A 437 -72.02 -11.58 -13.98
CA THR A 437 -72.34 -10.15 -14.04
C THR A 437 -71.63 -9.41 -12.91
N HIS A 438 -70.90 -8.34 -13.25
CA HIS A 438 -70.01 -7.55 -12.38
C HIS A 438 -70.46 -7.53 -10.90
N PRO A 439 -69.80 -8.29 -10.00
CA PRO A 439 -70.02 -8.07 -8.58
C PRO A 439 -69.41 -6.71 -8.21
N LYS A 440 -70.12 -5.94 -7.37
CA LYS A 440 -69.52 -4.81 -6.66
C LYS A 440 -68.52 -5.35 -5.64
N ILE A 441 -67.35 -5.82 -6.12
CA ILE A 441 -66.27 -6.29 -5.27
C ILE A 441 -65.93 -5.15 -4.31
N GLY A 442 -66.21 -5.40 -3.03
CA GLY A 442 -66.03 -4.42 -1.98
C GLY A 442 -64.58 -3.95 -1.92
N ARG A 443 -64.36 -2.70 -1.51
CA ARG A 443 -63.02 -2.11 -1.37
C ARG A 443 -62.08 -3.01 -0.55
N LYS A 444 -62.61 -3.76 0.43
CA LYS A 444 -61.87 -4.70 1.28
C LYS A 444 -61.29 -5.88 0.50
N GLU A 445 -62.06 -6.54 -0.37
CA GLU A 445 -61.59 -7.67 -1.17
C GLU A 445 -60.50 -7.25 -2.17
N ARG A 446 -60.63 -6.07 -2.80
CA ARG A 446 -59.58 -5.53 -3.68
C ARG A 446 -58.27 -5.26 -2.95
N ILE A 447 -58.34 -4.88 -1.66
CA ILE A 447 -57.15 -4.66 -0.83
C ILE A 447 -56.51 -6.00 -0.49
N ALA A 448 -57.29 -7.03 -0.16
CA ALA A 448 -56.80 -8.37 0.14
C ALA A 448 -56.09 -9.00 -1.07
N ILE A 449 -56.68 -8.92 -2.27
CA ILE A 449 -56.08 -9.45 -3.51
C ILE A 449 -54.75 -8.72 -3.81
N LYS A 450 -54.72 -7.38 -3.70
CA LYS A 450 -53.47 -6.60 -3.89
C LYS A 450 -52.42 -6.89 -2.84
N ALA A 451 -52.81 -7.19 -1.60
CA ALA A 451 -51.88 -7.59 -0.55
C ALA A 451 -51.25 -8.97 -0.87
N GLY A 452 -52.07 -9.93 -1.32
CA GLY A 452 -51.61 -11.24 -1.79
C GLY A 452 -50.62 -11.14 -2.95
N GLU A 453 -50.93 -10.37 -3.99
CA GLU A 453 -50.01 -10.17 -5.13
C GLU A 453 -48.68 -9.52 -4.73
N ARG A 454 -48.70 -8.59 -3.75
CA ARG A 454 -47.48 -7.95 -3.25
C ARG A 454 -46.63 -8.92 -2.44
N ALA A 455 -47.25 -9.74 -1.59
CA ALA A 455 -46.58 -10.79 -0.85
C ALA A 455 -45.93 -11.80 -1.80
N ALA A 456 -46.64 -12.26 -2.83
CA ALA A 456 -46.12 -13.16 -3.85
C ALA A 456 -44.93 -12.57 -4.62
N LYS A 457 -45.00 -11.29 -5.03
CA LYS A 457 -43.87 -10.61 -5.69
C LYS A 457 -42.67 -10.42 -4.78
N PHE A 458 -42.89 -10.21 -3.49
CA PHE A 458 -41.80 -10.10 -2.51
C PHE A 458 -41.13 -11.45 -2.28
N ALA A 459 -41.90 -12.52 -2.14
CA ALA A 459 -41.41 -13.89 -2.03
C ALA A 459 -40.56 -14.28 -3.26
N ALA A 460 -41.08 -14.08 -4.47
CA ALA A 460 -40.34 -14.37 -5.72
C ALA A 460 -39.03 -13.57 -5.84
N LYS A 461 -38.99 -12.34 -5.32
CA LYS A 461 -37.78 -11.51 -5.31
C LYS A 461 -36.75 -12.01 -4.28
N GLN A 462 -37.19 -12.53 -3.14
CA GLN A 462 -36.30 -13.15 -2.16
C GLN A 462 -35.70 -14.45 -2.72
N GLU A 463 -36.51 -15.32 -3.30
CA GLU A 463 -36.02 -16.55 -3.95
C GLU A 463 -35.00 -16.26 -5.06
N ALA A 464 -35.24 -15.23 -5.89
CA ALA A 464 -34.30 -14.83 -6.92
C ALA A 464 -32.98 -14.28 -6.34
N LYS A 465 -33.05 -13.58 -5.19
CA LYS A 465 -31.87 -13.07 -4.49
C LYS A 465 -31.06 -14.21 -3.86
N GLU A 466 -31.73 -15.20 -3.29
CA GLU A 466 -31.10 -16.40 -2.72
C GLU A 466 -30.47 -17.27 -3.80
N LYS A 467 -31.15 -17.51 -4.92
CA LYS A 467 -30.56 -18.21 -6.08
C LYS A 467 -29.32 -17.50 -6.60
N LYS A 468 -29.35 -16.17 -6.70
CA LYS A 468 -28.19 -15.38 -7.14
C LYS A 468 -27.05 -15.37 -6.12
N ALA A 469 -27.37 -15.43 -4.82
CA ALA A 469 -26.37 -15.56 -3.76
C ALA A 469 -25.73 -16.96 -3.76
N ALA A 470 -26.51 -18.01 -3.99
CA ALA A 470 -26.03 -19.39 -4.14
C ALA A 470 -25.16 -19.57 -5.40
N GLU A 471 -25.51 -18.91 -6.51
CA GLU A 471 -24.69 -18.91 -7.73
C GLU A 471 -23.38 -18.13 -7.54
N ALA A 472 -23.38 -17.07 -6.73
CA ALA A 472 -22.17 -16.32 -6.39
C ALA A 472 -21.24 -17.05 -5.40
N SER A 473 -21.78 -17.93 -4.55
CA SER A 473 -21.01 -18.69 -3.56
C SER A 473 -20.43 -20.00 -4.09
N ASN A 474 -20.87 -20.46 -5.27
CA ASN A 474 -20.31 -21.64 -5.94
C ASN A 474 -19.50 -21.23 -7.18
N PRO A 475 -18.22 -20.84 -7.04
CA PRO A 475 -17.34 -20.63 -8.18
C PRO A 475 -16.97 -21.98 -8.77
N GLN A 476 -17.87 -22.57 -9.56
CA GLN A 476 -17.52 -23.74 -10.35
C GLN A 476 -16.37 -23.35 -11.31
N PRO A 477 -15.31 -24.16 -11.38
CA PRO A 477 -14.28 -23.98 -12.40
C PRO A 477 -14.96 -24.16 -13.74
N LYS A 478 -14.88 -23.14 -14.61
CA LYS A 478 -15.29 -23.25 -16.02
C LYS A 478 -14.48 -24.35 -16.67
N GLU A 479 -15.01 -25.56 -16.63
CA GLU A 479 -14.54 -26.69 -17.39
C GLU A 479 -14.75 -26.34 -18.86
N LYS A 480 -13.64 -26.28 -19.60
CA LYS A 480 -13.64 -25.99 -21.02
C LYS A 480 -14.41 -27.12 -21.71
N ARG A 481 -15.67 -26.89 -22.03
CA ARG A 481 -16.39 -27.69 -23.03
C ARG A 481 -15.66 -27.55 -24.36
N ALA A 482 -14.80 -28.53 -24.64
CA ALA A 482 -14.32 -28.80 -25.97
C ALA A 482 -15.51 -29.31 -26.79
N GLY A 483 -15.93 -28.57 -27.82
CA GLY A 483 -16.96 -29.04 -28.75
C GLY A 483 -18.08 -28.07 -29.12
N GLU A 484 -17.89 -26.75 -29.05
CA GLU A 484 -18.82 -25.79 -29.68
C GLU A 484 -18.27 -25.37 -31.06
N PRO A 485 -19.09 -25.40 -32.14
CA PRO A 485 -18.59 -25.30 -33.51
C PRO A 485 -18.04 -23.90 -33.86
N LEU A 486 -16.94 -23.94 -34.61
CA LEU A 486 -16.00 -22.88 -35.02
C LEU A 486 -16.59 -21.67 -35.79
N VAL A 487 -17.91 -21.50 -35.86
CA VAL A 487 -18.55 -20.54 -36.79
C VAL A 487 -18.70 -19.14 -36.17
N GLN A 488 -18.97 -19.03 -34.87
CA GLN A 488 -19.12 -17.72 -34.22
C GLN A 488 -17.79 -17.00 -33.92
N SER A 489 -16.66 -17.73 -33.94
CA SER A 489 -15.33 -17.15 -33.70
C SER A 489 -14.84 -16.34 -34.90
N LYS A 490 -15.14 -16.77 -36.14
CA LYS A 490 -14.75 -16.06 -37.36
C LYS A 490 -15.44 -14.70 -37.49
N ALA A 491 -16.73 -14.62 -37.18
CA ALA A 491 -17.48 -13.35 -37.22
C ALA A 491 -16.97 -12.32 -36.20
N LYS A 492 -16.61 -12.75 -34.98
CA LYS A 492 -16.03 -11.87 -33.96
C LYS A 492 -14.60 -11.43 -34.34
N ARG A 493 -13.81 -12.32 -34.95
CA ARG A 493 -12.45 -12.00 -35.42
C ARG A 493 -12.48 -11.02 -36.59
N ALA A 494 -13.38 -11.20 -37.55
CA ALA A 494 -13.58 -10.26 -38.66
C ALA A 494 -14.04 -8.87 -38.18
N LYS A 495 -14.94 -8.82 -37.19
CA LYS A 495 -15.41 -7.54 -36.62
C LYS A 495 -14.31 -6.83 -35.81
N ALA A 496 -13.43 -7.56 -35.15
CA ALA A 496 -12.27 -6.99 -34.46
C ALA A 496 -11.22 -6.46 -35.45
N GLU A 497 -10.95 -7.18 -36.53
CA GLU A 497 -10.01 -6.78 -37.57
C GLU A 497 -10.50 -5.54 -38.35
N ALA A 498 -11.79 -5.47 -38.67
CA ALA A 498 -12.40 -4.29 -39.29
C ALA A 498 -12.29 -3.05 -38.38
N LYS A 499 -12.44 -3.23 -37.06
CA LYS A 499 -12.30 -2.14 -36.09
C LYS A 499 -10.85 -1.67 -35.96
N ALA A 500 -9.87 -2.58 -36.03
CA ALA A 500 -8.45 -2.21 -36.04
C ALA A 500 -8.08 -1.42 -37.30
N LYS A 501 -8.50 -1.89 -38.49
CA LYS A 501 -8.27 -1.17 -39.76
C LYS A 501 -8.92 0.21 -39.78
N ALA A 502 -10.08 0.38 -39.16
CA ALA A 502 -10.74 1.69 -39.05
C ALA A 502 -9.96 2.66 -38.15
N VAL A 503 -9.35 2.18 -37.06
CA VAL A 503 -8.53 3.00 -36.16
C VAL A 503 -7.23 3.43 -36.85
N ASP A 504 -6.56 2.53 -37.57
CA ASP A 504 -5.34 2.86 -38.29
C ASP A 504 -5.60 3.85 -39.44
N LYS A 505 -6.73 3.68 -40.16
CA LYS A 505 -7.16 4.65 -41.18
C LYS A 505 -7.47 6.03 -40.60
N ALA A 506 -8.09 6.09 -39.42
CA ALA A 506 -8.34 7.36 -38.73
C ALA A 506 -7.03 8.03 -38.26
N ARG A 507 -6.03 7.23 -37.85
CA ARG A 507 -4.72 7.73 -37.44
C ARG A 507 -3.91 8.26 -38.63
N ALA A 508 -3.96 7.59 -39.77
CA ALA A 508 -3.35 8.06 -41.01
C ALA A 508 -3.97 9.38 -41.49
N ALA A 509 -5.31 9.49 -41.48
CA ALA A 509 -6.01 10.72 -41.84
C ALA A 509 -5.65 11.89 -40.92
N ALA A 510 -5.57 11.67 -39.61
CA ALA A 510 -5.18 12.70 -38.64
C ALA A 510 -3.73 13.19 -38.83
N THR A 511 -2.84 12.32 -39.32
CA THR A 511 -1.43 12.70 -39.59
C THR A 511 -1.32 13.54 -40.86
N THR A 512 -2.22 13.34 -41.84
CA THR A 512 -2.21 14.07 -43.12
C THR A 512 -2.81 15.47 -43.01
N THR A 513 -3.63 15.74 -41.99
CA THR A 513 -4.21 17.07 -41.71
C THR A 513 -3.29 17.92 -40.81
N ALA A 514 -2.21 17.33 -40.29
CA ALA A 514 -1.24 18.01 -39.42
C ALA A 514 0.05 18.44 -40.17
N GLN A 515 0.18 18.06 -41.44
CA GLN A 515 1.12 18.63 -42.40
C GLN A 515 0.37 19.64 -43.26
#